data_AF-A0A820KA79-F1
#
_entry.id   AF-A0A820KA79-F1
#
_cell.length_a   1.000
_cell.length_b   1.000
_cell.length_c   1.000
_cell.angle_alpha   90.00
_cell.angle_beta   90.00
_cell.angle_gamma   90.00
#
_symmetry.space_group_name_H-M   'P 1'
#
loop_
_entity.id
_entity.type
_entity.pdbx_description
1 polymer ?
#
loop_
_entity_poly.entity_id
_entity_poly.type
_entity_poly.pdbx_seq_one_letter_code
_entity_poly.pdbx_strand_id
1 'polypeptide(L)'
;CKKSFSRPSKLQYHIAYHHEKKFPFECTQCGKPYSNQDHVNRHYRIVHQQENIQAKKFTCLINNCTKTFANKQNLDRHIRIIHTKTKLKPIKCFYCSEFVDSLELHLVKQHNSISIDKLNYKTFILFSYC
;
A
#
# COMPACT_ATOMS: atom_id res chain seq x y z
N CYS A 1 -19.45 3.80 -2.09
CA CYS A 1 -18.80 2.86 -3.04
C CYS A 1 -19.23 1.42 -2.70
N LYS A 2 -18.98 0.40 -3.55
CA LYS A 2 -19.40 -1.01 -3.30
C LYS A 2 -18.32 -1.86 -2.62
N LYS A 3 -17.65 -1.31 -1.60
CA LYS A 3 -16.50 -1.94 -0.95
C LYS A 3 -16.89 -2.61 0.39
N SER A 4 -16.55 -3.89 0.58
CA SER A 4 -16.78 -4.73 1.77
C SER A 4 -15.50 -5.08 2.57
N PHE A 5 -15.53 -4.94 3.88
CA PHE A 5 -14.34 -5.12 4.72
C PHE A 5 -14.49 -6.33 5.61
N SER A 6 -13.40 -7.10 5.79
CA SER A 6 -13.38 -8.26 6.69
C SER A 6 -13.36 -7.89 8.17
N ARG A 7 -13.18 -6.60 8.49
CA ARG A 7 -13.16 -6.09 9.87
C ARG A 7 -13.94 -4.77 9.94
N PRO A 8 -14.82 -4.58 10.94
CA PRO A 8 -15.60 -3.35 11.11
C PRO A 8 -14.72 -2.09 11.17
N SER A 9 -13.60 -2.15 11.89
CA SER A 9 -12.66 -1.02 12.00
C SER A 9 -12.11 -0.56 10.63
N LYS A 10 -11.92 -1.49 9.69
CA LYS A 10 -11.45 -1.15 8.34
C LYS A 10 -12.53 -0.48 7.49
N LEU A 11 -13.80 -0.87 7.65
CA LEU A 11 -14.93 -0.17 7.03
C LEU A 11 -15.06 1.25 7.59
N GLN A 12 -14.96 1.40 8.91
CA GLN A 12 -15.06 2.71 9.55
C GLN A 12 -13.97 3.67 9.07
N TYR A 13 -12.71 3.22 8.97
CA TYR A 13 -11.64 4.04 8.40
C TYR A 13 -11.85 4.37 6.92
N HIS A 14 -12.40 3.44 6.15
CA HIS A 14 -12.72 3.68 4.75
C HIS A 14 -13.77 4.77 4.60
N ILE A 15 -14.87 4.70 5.36
CA ILE A 15 -15.94 5.72 5.34
C ILE A 15 -15.37 7.07 5.76
N ALA A 16 -14.67 7.12 6.89
CA ALA A 16 -14.08 8.36 7.42
C ALA A 16 -13.21 9.04 6.36
N TYR A 17 -12.28 8.30 5.74
CA TYR A 17 -11.32 8.88 4.81
C TYR A 17 -11.92 9.23 3.44
N HIS A 18 -12.68 8.30 2.83
CA HIS A 18 -13.13 8.42 1.42
C HIS A 18 -14.46 9.12 1.25
N HIS A 19 -15.34 9.03 2.25
CA HIS A 19 -16.70 9.55 2.14
C HIS A 19 -16.91 10.77 3.03
N GLU A 20 -16.32 10.80 4.22
CA GLU A 20 -16.48 11.91 5.16
C GLU A 20 -15.31 12.90 5.17
N LYS A 21 -14.21 12.58 4.47
CA LYS A 21 -12.94 13.33 4.52
C LYS A 21 -12.46 13.62 5.96
N LYS A 22 -12.83 12.76 6.91
CA LYS A 22 -12.37 12.79 8.29
C LYS A 22 -11.09 11.99 8.42
N PHE A 23 -10.08 12.63 8.99
CA PHE A 23 -8.82 12.00 9.32
C PHE A 23 -8.74 11.88 10.84
N PRO A 24 -9.21 10.77 11.42
CA PRO A 24 -9.29 10.63 12.87
C PRO A 24 -7.92 10.61 13.55
N PHE A 25 -6.83 10.53 12.78
CA PHE A 25 -5.47 10.52 13.30
C PHE A 25 -4.62 11.52 12.52
N GLU A 26 -3.79 12.26 13.23
CA GLU A 26 -2.86 13.23 12.67
C GLU A 26 -1.48 13.09 13.32
N CYS A 27 -0.45 13.51 12.59
CA CYS A 27 0.88 13.59 13.18
C CYS A 27 0.97 14.84 14.07
N THR A 28 1.23 14.65 15.36
CA THR A 28 1.35 15.75 16.33
C THR A 28 2.50 16.73 16.05
N GLN A 29 3.46 16.36 15.20
CA GLN A 29 4.60 17.24 14.86
C GLN A 29 4.39 18.07 13.60
N CYS A 30 3.64 17.59 12.60
CA CYS A 30 3.47 18.28 11.33
C CYS A 30 2.02 18.42 10.86
N GLY A 31 1.05 17.98 11.66
CA GLY A 31 -0.39 18.05 11.36
C GLY A 31 -0.82 17.18 10.18
N LYS A 32 0.05 16.32 9.64
CA LYS A 32 -0.29 15.52 8.45
C LYS A 32 -1.38 14.49 8.81
N PRO A 33 -2.48 14.42 8.04
CA PRO A 33 -3.61 13.53 8.35
C PRO A 33 -3.40 12.08 7.89
N TYR A 34 -3.96 11.13 8.64
CA TYR A 34 -3.89 9.69 8.38
C TYR A 34 -5.22 8.97 8.67
N SER A 35 -5.41 7.83 8.00
CA SER A 35 -6.60 6.98 8.16
C SER A 35 -6.54 6.03 9.36
N ASN A 36 -5.37 5.82 9.95
CA ASN A 36 -5.19 4.97 11.14
C ASN A 36 -3.92 5.35 11.91
N GLN A 37 -3.87 4.97 13.19
CA GLN A 37 -2.75 5.25 14.08
C GLN A 37 -1.43 4.58 13.65
N ASP A 38 -1.48 3.36 13.09
CA ASP A 38 -0.27 2.65 12.61
C ASP A 38 0.47 3.46 11.54
N HIS A 39 -0.27 4.13 10.66
CA HIS A 39 0.29 5.00 9.64
C HIS A 39 0.92 6.26 10.22
N VAL A 40 0.31 6.87 11.24
CA VAL A 40 0.90 8.01 11.98
C VAL A 40 2.22 7.58 12.63
N ASN A 41 2.21 6.46 13.35
CA ASN A 41 3.38 5.94 14.06
C ASN A 41 4.54 5.63 13.10
N ARG A 42 4.22 5.02 11.96
CA ARG A 42 5.21 4.76 10.90
C ARG A 42 5.75 6.04 10.30
N HIS A 43 4.88 7.00 9.98
CA HIS A 43 5.29 8.32 9.47
C HIS A 43 6.22 9.03 10.45
N TYR A 44 5.82 9.11 11.71
CA TYR A 44 6.60 9.76 12.76
C TYR A 44 8.01 9.16 12.89
N ARG A 45 8.10 7.82 12.90
CA ARG A 45 9.39 7.12 12.95
C ARG A 45 10.28 7.39 11.74
N ILE A 46 9.71 7.51 10.55
CA ILE A 46 10.48 7.67 9.29
C ILE A 46 10.86 9.14 9.06
N VAL A 47 10.00 10.08 9.44
CA VAL A 47 10.09 11.49 9.02
C VAL A 47 10.51 12.42 10.16
N HIS A 48 10.20 12.11 11.42
CA HIS A 48 10.43 13.01 12.55
C HIS A 48 11.43 12.48 13.59
N GLN A 49 11.67 11.17 13.65
CA GLN A 49 12.77 10.63 14.47
C GLN A 49 14.10 10.72 13.72
N GLN A 50 14.77 11.87 13.82
CA GLN A 50 16.06 12.17 13.20
C GLN A 50 17.18 11.19 13.62
N GLU A 51 17.07 10.56 14.79
CA GLU A 51 18.05 9.58 15.30
C GLU A 51 17.96 8.21 14.59
N ASN A 52 16.89 7.96 13.84
CA ASN A 52 16.72 6.76 13.01
C ASN A 52 16.98 7.06 11.54
N ILE A 53 18.02 7.83 11.19
CA ILE A 53 18.53 7.83 9.80
C ILE A 53 19.15 6.45 9.45
N GLN A 54 19.39 5.62 10.48
CA GLN A 54 19.53 4.17 10.37
C GLN A 54 18.18 3.43 10.57
N ALA A 55 17.04 4.02 10.21
CA ALA A 55 15.73 3.38 10.24
C ALA A 55 15.86 2.04 9.57
N LYS A 56 15.92 0.97 10.40
CA LYS A 56 16.42 -0.36 10.05
C LYS A 56 15.99 -0.71 8.64
N LYS A 57 16.87 -0.42 7.68
CA LYS A 57 16.46 -0.51 6.29
C LYS A 57 16.38 -2.00 5.97
N PHE A 58 15.36 -2.38 5.21
CA PHE A 58 15.11 -3.77 4.88
C PHE A 58 15.83 -4.05 3.57
N THR A 59 17.00 -4.68 3.66
CA THR A 59 17.82 -5.01 2.48
C THR A 59 17.43 -6.38 1.93
N CYS A 60 17.31 -6.50 0.61
CA CYS A 60 17.21 -7.80 -0.04
C CYS A 60 18.55 -8.52 0.08
N LEU A 61 18.53 -9.83 0.38
CA LEU A 61 19.75 -10.63 0.52
C LEU A 61 19.81 -11.77 -0.52
N ILE A 62 18.92 -11.77 -1.51
CA ILE A 62 18.81 -12.83 -2.52
C ILE A 62 19.69 -12.50 -3.73
N ASN A 63 20.48 -13.47 -4.19
CA ASN A 63 21.26 -13.41 -5.45
C ASN A 63 22.01 -12.09 -5.67
N ASN A 64 22.71 -11.59 -4.64
CA ASN A 64 23.46 -10.33 -4.66
C ASN A 64 22.59 -9.08 -4.98
N CYS A 65 21.28 -9.14 -4.77
CA CYS A 65 20.41 -7.97 -4.89
C CYS A 65 20.69 -6.98 -3.77
N THR A 66 21.13 -5.76 -4.10
CA THR A 66 21.50 -4.72 -3.12
C THR A 66 20.34 -3.75 -2.82
N LYS A 67 19.11 -4.06 -3.25
CA LYS A 67 17.96 -3.17 -3.08
C LYS A 67 17.56 -3.09 -1.61
N THR A 68 17.30 -1.86 -1.18
CA THR A 68 17.03 -1.51 0.20
C THR A 68 15.68 -0.79 0.30
N PHE A 69 14.86 -1.13 1.30
CA PHE A 69 13.51 -0.63 1.44
C PHE A 69 13.27 0.02 2.81
N ALA A 70 12.42 1.04 2.83
CA ALA A 70 12.06 1.75 4.05
C ALA A 70 11.21 0.92 5.04
N ASN A 71 10.62 -0.20 4.59
CA ASN A 71 9.85 -1.09 5.45
C ASN A 71 9.82 -2.53 4.91
N LYS A 72 9.51 -3.48 5.79
CA LYS A 72 9.44 -4.92 5.49
C LYS A 72 8.41 -5.26 4.40
N GLN A 73 7.26 -4.60 4.40
CA GLN A 73 6.16 -4.88 3.45
C GLN A 73 6.60 -4.64 1.99
N ASN A 74 7.43 -3.62 1.77
CA ASN A 74 8.00 -3.31 0.47
C ASN A 74 9.09 -4.31 0.07
N LEU A 75 9.94 -4.74 1.01
CA LEU A 75 10.93 -5.80 0.77
C LEU A 75 10.24 -7.12 0.40
N ASP A 76 9.23 -7.54 1.16
CA ASP A 76 8.49 -8.79 0.88
C ASP A 76 7.81 -8.75 -0.50
N ARG A 77 7.29 -7.59 -0.90
CA ARG A 77 6.73 -7.38 -2.25
C ARG A 77 7.81 -7.49 -3.31
N HIS A 78 8.96 -6.86 -3.11
CA HIS A 78 10.09 -6.94 -4.01
C HIS A 78 10.58 -8.39 -4.21
N ILE A 79 10.77 -9.14 -3.12
CA ILE A 79 11.17 -10.55 -3.18
C ILE A 79 10.14 -11.36 -3.99
N ARG A 80 8.86 -11.16 -3.70
CA ARG A 80 7.77 -11.88 -4.39
C ARG A 80 7.75 -11.66 -5.90
N ILE A 81 8.06 -10.45 -6.36
CA ILE A 81 7.95 -10.07 -7.78
C ILE A 81 9.24 -10.35 -8.55
N ILE A 82 10.39 -10.04 -7.93
CA ILE A 82 11.69 -10.01 -8.63
C ILE A 82 12.45 -11.32 -8.46
N HIS A 83 12.33 -11.98 -7.31
CA HIS A 83 13.16 -13.13 -6.97
C HIS A 83 12.42 -14.46 -7.03
N THR A 84 11.13 -14.49 -6.72
CA THR A 84 10.27 -15.62 -7.05
C THR A 84 9.69 -15.42 -8.44
N LYS A 85 9.96 -16.35 -9.37
CA LYS A 85 9.46 -16.36 -10.77
C LYS A 85 7.94 -16.47 -10.92
N THR A 86 7.18 -16.21 -9.86
CA THR A 86 5.74 -16.02 -9.90
C THR A 86 5.47 -14.68 -10.59
N LYS A 87 5.41 -14.70 -11.93
CA LYS A 87 4.81 -13.60 -12.70
C LYS A 87 3.41 -13.39 -12.15
N LEU A 88 3.22 -12.36 -11.34
CA LEU A 88 1.89 -11.84 -11.06
C LEU A 88 1.33 -11.45 -12.44
N LYS A 89 0.18 -12.02 -12.80
CA LYS A 89 -0.49 -11.64 -14.05
C LYS A 89 -0.66 -10.11 -14.03
N PRO A 90 -0.17 -9.40 -15.05
CA PRO A 90 -0.20 -7.95 -15.04
C PRO A 90 -1.66 -7.49 -14.94
N ILE A 91 -1.88 -6.49 -14.09
CA ILE A 91 -3.22 -6.03 -13.74
C ILE A 91 -3.59 -4.91 -14.72
N LYS A 92 -4.73 -5.06 -15.40
CA LYS A 92 -5.25 -4.00 -16.26
C LYS A 92 -5.80 -2.85 -15.41
N CYS A 93 -5.31 -1.64 -15.62
CA CYS A 93 -5.86 -0.43 -15.03
C CYS A 93 -7.24 -0.14 -15.61
N PHE A 94 -8.21 0.18 -14.75
CA PHE A 94 -9.55 0.53 -15.21
C PHE A 94 -9.62 1.92 -15.85
N TYR A 95 -8.81 2.87 -15.38
CA TYR A 95 -8.87 4.25 -15.83
C TYR A 95 -8.14 4.51 -17.15
N CYS A 96 -7.03 3.79 -17.41
CA CYS A 96 -6.23 3.98 -18.63
C CYS A 96 -6.01 2.71 -19.45
N SER A 97 -6.55 1.55 -19.02
CA SER A 97 -6.37 0.25 -19.69
C SER A 97 -4.94 -0.27 -19.81
N GLU A 98 -3.95 0.39 -19.20
CA GLU A 98 -2.58 -0.10 -19.16
C GLU A 98 -2.42 -1.33 -18.26
N PHE A 99 -1.58 -2.26 -18.69
CA PHE A 99 -1.21 -3.43 -17.90
C PHE A 99 -0.03 -3.08 -17.00
N VAL A 100 -0.22 -3.20 -15.69
CA VAL A 100 0.77 -2.81 -14.68
C VAL A 100 0.96 -3.89 -13.62
N ASP A 101 2.18 -4.04 -13.13
CA ASP A 101 2.50 -5.04 -12.11
C ASP A 101 2.04 -4.62 -10.70
N SER A 102 1.76 -3.33 -10.51
CA SER A 102 1.30 -2.77 -9.23
C SER A 102 0.28 -1.66 -9.46
N LEU A 103 -0.99 -2.05 -9.56
CA LEU A 103 -2.10 -1.12 -9.78
C LEU A 103 -2.13 0.00 -8.74
N GLU A 104 -1.79 -0.27 -7.48
CA GLU A 104 -1.80 0.73 -6.39
C GLU A 104 -0.83 1.89 -6.66
N LEU A 105 0.38 1.56 -7.10
CA LEU A 105 1.41 2.56 -7.41
C LEU A 105 1.06 3.34 -8.67
N HIS A 106 0.51 2.66 -9.68
CA HIS A 106 0.07 3.28 -10.91
C HIS A 106 -1.07 4.29 -10.66
N LEU A 107 -2.09 3.91 -9.89
CA LEU A 107 -3.21 4.80 -9.58
C LEU A 107 -2.81 6.02 -8.73
N VAL A 108 -1.87 5.86 -7.79
CA VAL A 108 -1.37 6.99 -7.00
C VAL A 108 -0.55 7.95 -7.86
N LYS A 109 0.26 7.43 -8.79
CA LYS A 109 1.14 8.26 -9.63
C LYS A 109 0.43 8.92 -10.81
N GLN A 110 -0.51 8.20 -11.45
CA GLN A 110 -1.12 8.59 -12.73
C GLN A 110 -2.57 9.05 -12.59
N HIS A 111 -3.24 8.67 -11.50
CA HIS A 111 -4.65 8.99 -11.30
C HIS A 111 -4.93 9.72 -9.98
N ASN A 112 -3.89 10.14 -9.24
CA ASN A 112 -3.96 10.79 -7.93
C ASN A 112 -4.96 10.12 -6.97
N SER A 113 -5.16 8.81 -7.13
CA SER A 113 -6.24 8.06 -6.52
C SER A 113 -5.73 7.34 -5.29
N ILE A 114 -6.29 7.63 -4.13
CA ILE A 114 -5.92 6.99 -2.86
C ILE A 114 -6.80 5.76 -2.64
N SER A 115 -6.18 4.61 -2.34
CA SER A 115 -6.81 3.35 -1.93
C SER A 115 -7.47 2.48 -3.01
N ILE A 116 -6.72 1.49 -3.51
CA ILE A 116 -7.32 0.25 -4.01
C ILE A 116 -7.76 -0.54 -2.79
N ASP A 117 -9.02 -0.38 -2.39
CA ASP A 117 -9.54 -1.25 -1.35
C ASP A 117 -9.47 -2.70 -1.80
N LYS A 118 -9.04 -3.55 -0.86
CA LYS A 118 -8.75 -4.98 -0.96
C LYS A 118 -9.92 -5.86 -1.45
N LEU A 119 -11.02 -5.28 -1.89
CA LEU A 119 -12.19 -5.98 -2.42
C LEU A 119 -12.06 -6.42 -3.85
N ASN A 120 -11.35 -5.64 -4.67
CA ASN A 120 -11.05 -6.10 -6.02
C ASN A 120 -10.00 -7.21 -6.03
N TYR A 121 -9.32 -7.49 -4.91
CA TYR A 121 -8.40 -8.64 -4.86
C TYR A 121 -9.15 -9.98 -4.71
N LYS A 122 -10.35 -9.99 -4.11
CA LYS A 122 -11.14 -11.23 -3.96
C LYS A 122 -12.03 -11.54 -5.17
N THR A 123 -12.54 -10.53 -5.88
CA THR A 123 -13.32 -10.76 -7.11
C THR A 123 -12.46 -11.15 -8.32
N PHE A 124 -11.16 -10.88 -8.32
CA PHE A 124 -10.27 -11.25 -9.43
C PHE A 124 -9.79 -12.70 -9.41
N ILE A 125 -9.91 -13.43 -8.29
CA ILE A 125 -9.58 -14.86 -8.23
C ILE A 125 -10.74 -15.74 -8.75
N LEU A 126 -11.97 -15.22 -8.82
CA LEU A 126 -13.14 -16.02 -9.20
C LEU A 126 -13.48 -16.03 -10.71
N PHE A 127 -12.70 -15.35 -11.56
CA PHE A 127 -12.86 -15.45 -13.03
C PHE A 127 -11.66 -16.13 -13.71
N SER A 128 -11.02 -17.08 -13.02
CA SER A 128 -9.99 -17.95 -13.62
C SER A 128 -10.37 -19.43 -13.65
N TYR A 129 -11.65 -19.76 -13.39
CA TYR A 129 -12.23 -21.08 -13.66
C TYR A 129 -13.38 -20.92 -14.66
N CYS A 130 -13.01 -20.88 -15.94
CA CYS A 130 -13.65 -21.60 -17.04
C CYS A 130 -12.62 -21.61 -18.18
#